data_AF-A0A0C2CWZ4-F1
#
_entry.id   AF-A0A0C2CWZ4-F1
#
_cell.length_a   1.000
_cell.length_b   1.000
_cell.length_c   1.000
_cell.angle_alpha   90.00
_cell.angle_beta   90.00
_cell.angle_gamma   90.00
#
_symmetry.space_group_name_H-M   'P 1'
#
loop_
_entity.id
_entity.type
_entity.pdbx_description
1 polymer ?
#
loop_
_entity_poly.entity_id
_entity_poly.type
_entity_poly.pdbx_seq_one_letter_code
_entity_poly.pdbx_strand_id
1 'polypeptide(L)'
;MNTPYPQPSVATRTPPPIPAPPKTTSISSTGTVQPEHIRASILSALEDELKMRLREKIGTSHAEMTSIRETQSELQAGQRNLRRMIEELEKQQKQLESYIFAHQDKKEELSRTLAECGDDNGESKTMDIDSAIDAATPLHRQILTNYSQDLACDDVIYALGQALKEKKISVQEYLRCVRDVSRKQFIFRATMQKCRKAAGLPI
;
A
#
# COMPACT_ATOMS: atom_id res chain seq x y z
N MET A 1 45.13 5.30 -9.30
CA MET A 1 45.51 5.43 -7.89
C MET A 1 44.88 4.26 -7.15
N ASN A 2 45.63 3.17 -6.99
CA ASN A 2 45.16 1.87 -6.50
C ASN A 2 45.97 1.55 -5.24
N THR A 3 45.37 1.71 -4.06
CA THR A 3 46.04 1.53 -2.76
C THR A 3 45.99 0.05 -2.32
N PRO A 4 47.12 -0.57 -1.93
CA PRO A 4 47.15 -1.99 -1.57
C PRO A 4 46.63 -2.25 -0.15
N TYR A 5 46.01 -3.42 0.01
CA TYR A 5 45.48 -3.99 1.26
C TYR A 5 46.56 -4.25 2.33
N PRO A 6 46.28 -3.99 3.62
CA PRO A 6 47.07 -4.52 4.73
C PRO A 6 46.57 -5.91 5.19
N GLN A 7 47.53 -6.81 5.40
CA GLN A 7 47.36 -8.19 5.85
C GLN A 7 47.06 -8.29 7.36
N PRO A 8 46.38 -9.37 7.81
CA PRO A 8 46.05 -9.59 9.22
C PRO A 8 47.27 -10.03 10.06
N SER A 9 47.36 -9.48 11.27
CA SER A 9 48.41 -9.78 12.26
C SER A 9 48.27 -11.18 12.83
N VAL A 10 49.34 -11.97 12.73
CA VAL A 10 49.47 -13.31 13.31
C VAL A 10 49.68 -13.20 14.82
N ALA A 11 48.78 -13.79 15.61
CA ALA A 11 48.95 -13.91 17.05
C ALA A 11 49.84 -15.12 17.37
N THR A 12 50.99 -14.86 17.99
CA THR A 12 51.97 -15.85 18.45
C THR A 12 51.37 -16.69 19.59
N ARG A 13 51.07 -17.97 19.31
CA ARG A 13 50.68 -18.96 20.33
C ARG A 13 51.91 -19.39 21.13
N THR A 14 51.96 -19.05 22.41
CA THR A 14 52.87 -19.67 23.38
C THR A 14 52.31 -21.04 23.82
N PRO A 15 53.09 -22.13 23.79
CA PRO A 15 52.65 -23.46 24.23
C PRO A 15 52.55 -23.56 25.77
N PRO A 16 51.55 -24.29 26.32
CA PRO A 16 51.47 -24.56 27.76
C PRO A 16 52.54 -25.59 28.21
N PRO A 17 52.96 -25.56 29.49
CA PRO A 17 54.13 -26.27 29.98
C PRO A 17 53.89 -27.78 30.15
N ILE A 18 54.90 -28.56 29.76
CA ILE A 18 54.98 -30.01 29.93
C ILE A 18 55.31 -30.33 31.40
N PRO A 19 54.56 -31.20 32.10
CA PRO A 19 54.89 -31.61 33.47
C PRO A 19 56.16 -32.47 33.53
N ALA A 20 57.00 -32.23 34.53
CA ALA A 20 58.24 -32.97 34.77
C ALA A 20 58.00 -34.45 35.15
N PRO A 21 58.91 -35.38 34.77
CA PRO A 21 58.79 -36.79 35.15
C PRO A 21 59.01 -36.96 36.67
N PRO A 22 58.26 -37.86 37.33
CA PRO A 22 58.41 -38.09 38.76
C PRO A 22 59.77 -38.72 39.07
N LYS A 23 60.48 -38.11 40.02
CA LYS A 23 61.75 -38.59 40.56
C LYS A 23 61.53 -39.95 41.24
N THR A 24 62.21 -40.97 40.75
CA THR A 24 62.34 -42.30 41.35
C THR A 24 63.18 -42.19 42.62
N THR A 25 62.50 -41.97 43.75
CA THR A 25 63.12 -42.13 45.07
C THR A 25 63.18 -43.61 45.40
N SER A 26 64.41 -44.07 45.63
CA SER A 26 64.81 -45.42 45.99
C SER A 26 63.96 -46.04 47.09
N ILE A 27 63.46 -47.24 46.80
CA ILE A 27 62.92 -48.20 47.75
C ILE A 27 64.02 -48.57 48.75
N SER A 28 63.89 -48.08 49.97
CA SER A 28 64.53 -48.67 51.15
C SER A 28 63.46 -49.46 51.89
N SER A 29 63.46 -50.77 51.64
CA SER A 29 62.70 -51.77 52.39
C SER A 29 63.17 -51.81 53.84
N THR A 30 62.23 -51.77 54.78
CA THR A 30 62.10 -52.62 55.99
C THR A 30 61.38 -51.84 57.10
N GLY A 31 60.29 -52.38 57.65
CA GLY A 31 59.78 -51.98 58.97
C GLY A 31 58.30 -51.62 59.02
N THR A 32 57.44 -52.65 59.11
CA THR A 32 56.07 -52.64 59.66
C THR A 32 55.15 -51.50 59.22
N VAL A 33 54.25 -51.81 58.28
CA VAL A 33 53.01 -51.06 58.12
C VAL A 33 52.24 -51.13 59.45
N GLN A 34 52.31 -50.08 60.25
CA GLN A 34 51.51 -50.00 61.48
C GLN A 34 50.03 -49.89 61.05
N PRO A 35 49.12 -50.63 61.69
CA PRO A 35 47.71 -50.69 61.30
C PRO A 35 47.02 -49.31 61.24
N GLU A 36 47.49 -48.33 62.04
CA GLU A 36 47.05 -46.93 61.98
C GLU A 36 47.23 -46.26 60.60
N HIS A 37 48.31 -46.53 59.86
CA HIS A 37 48.56 -45.86 58.56
C HIS A 37 47.67 -46.41 57.45
N ILE A 38 47.35 -47.72 57.50
CA ILE A 38 46.37 -48.33 56.61
C ILE A 38 44.98 -47.77 56.90
N ARG A 39 44.61 -47.65 58.18
CA ARG A 39 43.34 -47.04 58.59
C ARG A 39 43.23 -45.60 58.10
N ALA A 40 44.25 -44.77 58.32
CA ALA A 40 44.25 -43.38 57.85
C ALA A 40 44.16 -43.28 56.31
N SER A 41 44.85 -44.16 55.57
CA SER A 41 44.78 -44.19 54.11
C SER A 41 43.41 -44.61 53.59
N ILE A 42 42.76 -45.61 54.20
CA ILE A 42 41.41 -46.04 53.81
C ILE A 42 40.38 -44.96 54.16
N LEU A 43 40.52 -44.31 55.32
CA LEU A 43 39.59 -43.27 55.76
C LEU A 43 39.70 -42.04 54.85
N SER A 44 40.91 -41.61 54.49
CA SER A 44 41.12 -40.54 53.50
C SER A 44 40.61 -40.93 52.11
N ALA A 45 40.87 -42.16 51.65
CA ALA A 45 40.37 -42.63 50.35
C ALA A 45 38.83 -42.68 50.32
N LEU A 46 38.20 -43.08 51.42
CA LEU A 46 36.74 -43.13 51.53
C LEU A 46 36.15 -41.72 51.64
N GLU A 47 36.83 -40.81 52.33
CA GLU A 47 36.43 -39.39 52.40
C GLU A 47 36.56 -38.71 51.02
N ASP A 48 37.62 -39.01 50.26
CA ASP A 48 37.81 -38.49 48.91
C ASP A 48 36.82 -39.08 47.91
N GLU A 49 36.53 -40.39 47.98
CA GLU A 49 35.48 -41.05 47.20
C GLU A 49 34.11 -40.43 47.50
N LEU A 50 33.79 -40.20 48.77
CA LEU A 50 32.54 -39.56 49.19
C LEU A 50 32.44 -38.12 48.69
N LYS A 51 33.52 -37.34 48.83
CA LYS A 51 33.59 -35.96 48.31
C LYS A 51 33.45 -35.92 46.79
N MET A 52 34.04 -36.88 46.08
CA MET A 52 33.94 -37.00 44.63
C MET A 52 32.50 -37.31 44.20
N ARG A 53 31.87 -38.33 44.81
CA ARG A 53 30.46 -38.68 44.55
C ARG A 53 29.49 -37.55 44.89
N LEU A 54 29.76 -36.81 45.97
CA LEU A 54 28.95 -35.66 46.35
C LEU A 54 29.06 -34.52 45.33
N ARG A 55 30.29 -34.19 44.89
CA ARG A 55 30.51 -33.18 43.84
C ARG A 55 29.85 -33.57 42.52
N GLU A 56 29.94 -34.83 42.14
CA GLU A 56 29.28 -35.36 40.94
C GLU A 56 27.76 -35.18 41.04
N LYS A 57 27.14 -35.62 42.14
CA LYS A 57 25.69 -35.52 42.34
C LYS A 57 25.18 -34.07 42.43
N ILE A 58 25.96 -33.18 43.05
CA ILE A 58 25.64 -31.74 43.08
C ILE A 58 25.79 -31.14 41.68
N GLY A 59 26.84 -31.51 40.95
CA GLY A 59 27.08 -31.04 39.58
C GLY A 59 25.98 -31.47 38.61
N THR A 60 25.56 -32.73 38.65
CA THR A 60 24.46 -33.23 37.82
C THR A 60 23.14 -32.53 38.16
N SER A 61 22.80 -32.43 39.44
CA SER A 61 21.58 -31.74 39.88
C SER A 61 21.57 -30.26 39.51
N HIS A 62 22.73 -29.59 39.58
CA HIS A 62 22.85 -28.20 39.16
C HIS A 62 22.67 -28.04 37.63
N ALA A 63 23.25 -28.94 36.83
CA ALA A 63 23.09 -28.94 35.38
C ALA A 63 21.61 -29.18 34.98
N GLU A 64 20.96 -30.17 35.60
CA GLU A 64 19.53 -30.45 35.39
C GLU A 64 18.67 -29.24 35.75
N MET A 65 18.92 -28.61 36.91
CA MET A 65 18.15 -27.43 37.33
C MET A 65 18.39 -26.23 36.41
N THR A 66 19.58 -26.10 35.82
CA THR A 66 19.87 -25.05 34.84
C THR A 66 19.09 -25.30 33.54
N SER A 67 19.08 -26.54 33.04
CA SER A 67 18.30 -26.95 31.86
C SER A 67 16.79 -26.74 32.06
N ILE A 68 16.26 -27.09 33.25
CA ILE A 68 14.85 -26.85 33.60
C ILE A 68 14.53 -25.35 33.62
N ARG A 69 15.42 -24.50 34.14
CA ARG A 69 15.20 -23.04 34.14
C ARG A 69 15.23 -22.44 32.74
N GLU A 70 16.13 -22.92 31.88
CA GLU A 70 16.22 -22.47 30.49
C GLU A 70 14.92 -22.83 29.74
N THR A 71 14.50 -24.10 29.81
CA THR A 71 13.23 -24.54 29.20
C THR A 71 12.02 -23.80 29.77
N GLN A 72 11.97 -23.56 31.08
CA GLN A 72 10.91 -22.74 31.70
C GLN A 72 10.89 -21.32 31.12
N SER A 73 12.06 -20.69 30.95
CA SER A 73 12.18 -19.34 30.39
C SER A 73 11.67 -19.30 28.95
N GLU A 74 12.04 -20.29 28.14
CA GLU A 74 11.57 -20.45 26.76
C GLU A 74 10.05 -20.65 26.69
N LEU A 75 9.50 -21.52 27.54
CA LEU A 75 8.05 -21.75 27.65
C LEU A 75 7.30 -20.48 28.05
N GLN A 76 7.82 -19.71 29.00
CA GLN A 76 7.23 -18.43 29.38
C GLN A 76 7.32 -17.39 28.26
N ALA A 77 8.42 -17.35 27.52
CA ALA A 77 8.56 -16.49 26.34
C ALA A 77 7.57 -16.89 25.24
N GLY A 78 7.43 -18.19 24.97
CA GLY A 78 6.44 -18.75 24.06
C GLY A 78 5.01 -18.40 24.46
N GLN A 79 4.67 -18.53 25.74
CA GLN A 79 3.36 -18.15 26.27
C GLN A 79 3.06 -16.66 26.05
N ARG A 80 4.02 -15.77 26.34
CA ARG A 80 3.86 -14.33 26.09
C ARG A 80 3.65 -14.03 24.61
N ASN A 81 4.41 -14.68 23.73
CA ASN A 81 4.27 -14.52 22.29
C ASN A 81 2.90 -14.98 21.78
N LEU A 82 2.41 -16.13 22.26
CA LEU A 82 1.08 -16.63 21.89
C LEU A 82 -0.02 -15.68 22.37
N ARG A 83 0.07 -15.16 23.59
CA ARG A 83 -0.90 -14.16 24.09
C ARG A 83 -0.93 -12.91 23.21
N ARG A 84 0.25 -12.36 22.86
CA ARG A 84 0.35 -11.21 21.95
C ARG A 84 -0.30 -11.50 20.59
N MET A 85 -0.06 -12.68 20.04
CA MET A 85 -0.63 -13.08 18.74
C MET A 85 -2.15 -13.23 18.80
N ILE A 86 -2.70 -13.76 19.90
CA ILE A 86 -4.14 -13.85 20.12
C ILE A 86 -4.76 -12.45 20.19
N GLU A 87 -4.19 -11.54 20.97
CA GLU A 87 -4.66 -10.14 21.06
C GLU A 87 -4.62 -9.43 19.70
N GLU A 88 -3.58 -9.67 18.90
CA GLU A 88 -3.44 -9.14 17.55
C GLU A 88 -4.51 -9.71 16.60
N LEU A 89 -4.78 -11.01 16.66
CA LEU A 89 -5.83 -11.66 15.87
C LEU A 89 -7.22 -11.16 16.25
N GLU A 90 -7.52 -10.99 17.54
CA GLU A 90 -8.80 -10.42 17.99
C GLU A 90 -8.99 -8.98 17.50
N LYS A 91 -7.92 -8.17 17.51
CA LYS A 91 -7.95 -6.81 16.96
C LYS A 91 -8.20 -6.84 15.45
N GLN A 92 -7.50 -7.70 14.71
CA GLN A 92 -7.66 -7.85 13.27
C GLN A 92 -9.08 -8.32 12.91
N GLN A 93 -9.64 -9.27 13.67
CA GLN A 93 -11.01 -9.74 13.48
C GLN A 93 -12.01 -8.59 13.62
N LYS A 94 -11.93 -7.80 14.70
CA LYS A 94 -12.82 -6.64 14.91
C LYS A 94 -12.69 -5.60 13.80
N GLN A 95 -11.47 -5.34 13.33
CA GLN A 95 -11.24 -4.43 12.21
C GLN A 95 -11.88 -4.96 10.92
N LEU A 96 -11.73 -6.26 10.65
CA LEU A 96 -12.28 -6.87 9.45
C LEU A 96 -13.82 -6.88 9.48
N GLU A 97 -14.43 -7.16 10.63
CA GLU A 97 -15.88 -7.04 10.82
C GLU A 97 -16.37 -5.60 10.56
N SER A 98 -15.63 -4.59 11.05
CA SER A 98 -15.94 -3.19 10.75
C SER A 98 -15.83 -2.85 9.26
N TYR A 99 -14.83 -3.40 8.55
CA TYR A 99 -14.69 -3.21 7.11
C TYR A 99 -15.79 -3.90 6.33
N ILE A 100 -16.18 -5.11 6.72
CA ILE A 100 -17.29 -5.84 6.10
C ILE A 100 -18.57 -5.00 6.22
N PHE A 101 -18.86 -4.47 7.41
CA PHE A 101 -20.01 -3.60 7.62
C PHE A 101 -19.97 -2.35 6.73
N ALA A 102 -18.85 -1.62 6.73
CA ALA A 102 -18.70 -0.42 5.90
C ALA A 102 -18.83 -0.70 4.40
N HIS A 103 -18.28 -1.82 3.92
CA HIS A 103 -18.39 -2.21 2.51
C HIS A 103 -19.80 -2.67 2.15
N GLN A 104 -20.54 -3.33 3.05
CA GLN A 104 -21.93 -3.70 2.83
C GLN A 104 -22.83 -2.46 2.74
N ASP A 105 -22.67 -1.51 3.67
CA ASP A 105 -23.38 -0.24 3.66
C ASP A 105 -23.10 0.54 2.37
N LYS A 106 -21.82 0.67 1.98
CA LYS A 106 -21.47 1.36 0.74
C LYS A 106 -21.99 0.65 -0.51
N LYS A 107 -22.03 -0.68 -0.50
CA LYS A 107 -22.61 -1.47 -1.59
C LYS A 107 -24.11 -1.23 -1.72
N GLU A 108 -24.83 -1.15 -0.59
CA GLU A 108 -26.25 -0.84 -0.60
C GLU A 108 -26.51 0.58 -1.11
N GLU A 109 -25.74 1.57 -0.64
CA GLU A 109 -25.81 2.95 -1.13
C GLU A 109 -25.58 3.03 -2.64
N LEU A 110 -24.51 2.39 -3.13
CA LEU A 110 -24.21 2.34 -4.56
C LEU A 110 -25.32 1.63 -5.36
N SER A 111 -25.87 0.54 -4.83
CA SER A 111 -26.96 -0.19 -5.50
C SER A 111 -28.23 0.66 -5.56
N ARG A 112 -28.51 1.46 -4.52
CA ARG A 112 -29.62 2.40 -4.50
C ARG A 112 -29.43 3.53 -5.50
N THR A 113 -28.27 4.18 -5.50
CA THR A 113 -27.97 5.25 -6.48
C THR A 113 -27.97 4.74 -7.92
N LEU A 114 -27.53 3.49 -8.15
CA LEU A 114 -27.58 2.87 -9.46
C LEU A 114 -29.02 2.52 -9.88
N ALA A 115 -29.88 2.12 -8.94
CA ALA A 115 -31.30 1.96 -9.23
C ALA A 115 -31.95 3.32 -9.55
N GLU A 116 -31.68 4.36 -8.76
CA GLU A 116 -32.19 5.72 -9.01
C GLU A 116 -31.71 6.31 -10.34
N CYS A 117 -30.47 6.04 -10.75
CA CYS A 117 -29.90 6.52 -12.01
C CYS A 117 -30.17 5.57 -13.20
N GLY A 118 -30.41 4.29 -12.94
CA GLY A 118 -30.57 3.23 -13.93
C GLY A 118 -32.02 2.93 -14.31
N ASP A 119 -32.99 3.40 -13.51
CA ASP A 119 -34.42 3.29 -13.80
C ASP A 119 -34.93 4.44 -14.69
N ASP A 120 -34.03 5.07 -15.47
CA ASP A 120 -34.37 5.72 -16.74
C ASP A 120 -34.78 4.65 -17.77
N ASN A 121 -35.83 3.90 -17.43
CA ASN A 121 -36.93 3.44 -18.27
C ASN A 121 -36.61 2.86 -19.65
N GLY A 122 -35.48 2.19 -19.89
CA GLY A 122 -35.25 1.46 -21.15
C GLY A 122 -35.36 2.33 -22.43
N GLU A 123 -35.57 3.64 -22.29
CA GLU A 123 -35.47 4.65 -23.32
C GLU A 123 -34.04 5.16 -23.31
N SER A 124 -33.11 4.24 -23.56
CA SER A 124 -31.92 4.58 -24.35
C SER A 124 -32.32 4.88 -25.80
N LYS A 125 -33.38 5.68 -25.96
CA LYS A 125 -33.72 6.40 -27.16
C LYS A 125 -32.77 7.58 -27.18
N THR A 126 -31.50 7.28 -27.46
CA THR A 126 -30.47 8.23 -27.92
C THR A 126 -30.82 9.65 -27.51
N MET A 127 -30.71 9.97 -26.21
CA MET A 127 -31.05 11.32 -25.73
C MET A 127 -30.28 12.28 -26.62
N ASP A 128 -31.02 13.10 -27.36
CA ASP A 128 -30.44 14.05 -28.29
C ASP A 128 -29.55 14.98 -27.46
N ILE A 129 -28.25 14.96 -27.74
CA ILE A 129 -27.25 15.69 -26.96
C ILE A 129 -27.58 17.18 -26.98
N ASP A 130 -28.16 17.66 -28.08
CA ASP A 130 -28.60 19.05 -28.25
C ASP A 130 -29.78 19.42 -27.34
N SER A 131 -30.50 18.43 -26.81
CA SER A 131 -31.63 18.62 -25.88
C SER A 131 -31.25 18.47 -24.41
N ALA A 132 -30.00 18.10 -24.10
CA ALA A 132 -29.53 17.92 -22.72
C ALA A 132 -29.39 19.26 -21.97
N ILE A 133 -29.11 20.34 -22.68
CA ILE A 133 -28.96 21.69 -22.12
C ILE A 133 -29.80 22.65 -22.95
N ASP A 134 -30.85 23.20 -22.35
CA ASP A 134 -31.70 24.22 -22.97
C ASP A 134 -31.57 25.56 -22.25
N ALA A 135 -31.98 26.63 -22.93
CA ALA A 135 -31.99 27.96 -22.35
C ALA A 135 -33.02 28.08 -21.22
N ALA A 136 -32.69 28.86 -20.18
CA ALA A 136 -33.50 28.98 -18.97
C ALA A 136 -34.93 29.50 -19.21
N THR A 137 -35.17 30.26 -20.29
CA THR A 137 -36.51 30.69 -20.67
C THR A 137 -36.71 30.63 -22.18
N PRO A 138 -37.96 30.53 -22.68
CA PRO A 138 -38.25 30.53 -24.11
C PRO A 138 -37.70 31.76 -24.85
N LEU A 139 -37.64 32.91 -24.16
CA LEU A 139 -37.06 34.14 -24.72
C LEU A 139 -35.55 34.02 -24.92
N HIS A 140 -34.82 33.44 -23.96
CA HIS A 140 -33.38 33.19 -24.11
C HIS A 140 -33.11 32.15 -25.20
N ARG A 141 -33.96 31.12 -25.32
CA ARG A 141 -33.90 30.14 -26.42
C ARG A 141 -34.04 30.85 -27.76
N GLN A 142 -35.01 31.76 -27.89
CA GLN A 142 -35.21 32.56 -29.09
C GLN A 142 -34.00 33.46 -29.41
N ILE A 143 -33.34 34.05 -28.41
CA ILE A 143 -32.10 34.82 -28.61
C ILE A 143 -31.00 33.91 -29.16
N LEU A 144 -30.78 32.75 -28.52
CA LEU A 144 -29.74 31.79 -28.91
C LEU A 144 -29.96 31.27 -30.34
N THR A 145 -31.18 30.87 -30.68
CA THR A 145 -31.53 30.40 -32.02
C THR A 145 -31.36 31.49 -33.07
N ASN A 146 -31.79 32.73 -32.81
CA ASN A 146 -31.61 33.81 -33.80
C ASN A 146 -30.13 34.16 -33.99
N TYR A 147 -29.34 34.11 -32.92
CA TYR A 147 -27.90 34.36 -32.99
C TYR A 147 -27.17 33.28 -33.79
N SER A 148 -27.46 31.99 -33.54
CA SER A 148 -26.86 30.90 -34.32
C SER A 148 -27.26 30.94 -35.79
N GLN A 149 -28.51 31.30 -36.09
CA GLN A 149 -28.99 31.47 -37.47
C GLN A 149 -28.36 32.67 -38.18
N ASP A 150 -28.07 33.77 -37.47
CA ASP A 150 -27.34 34.93 -38.02
C ASP A 150 -25.92 34.55 -38.43
N LEU A 151 -25.20 33.84 -37.56
CA LEU A 151 -23.85 33.34 -37.85
C LEU A 151 -23.85 32.32 -39.00
N ALA A 152 -24.82 31.40 -39.02
CA ALA A 152 -24.95 30.45 -40.13
C ALA A 152 -25.21 31.15 -41.47
N CYS A 153 -25.89 32.31 -41.48
CA CYS A 153 -26.05 33.10 -42.70
C CYS A 153 -24.71 33.66 -43.20
N ASP A 154 -23.82 34.13 -42.31
CA ASP A 154 -22.49 34.60 -42.68
C ASP A 154 -21.65 33.47 -43.31
N ASP A 155 -21.69 32.27 -42.73
CA ASP A 155 -21.01 31.09 -43.27
C ASP A 155 -21.54 30.70 -44.66
N VAL A 156 -22.86 30.75 -44.86
CA VAL A 156 -23.49 30.46 -46.15
C VAL A 156 -23.08 31.50 -47.20
N ILE A 157 -23.09 32.79 -46.87
CA ILE A 157 -22.67 33.86 -47.79
C ILE A 157 -21.19 33.68 -48.16
N TYR A 158 -20.35 33.34 -47.19
CA TYR A 158 -18.93 33.04 -47.42
C TYR A 158 -18.75 31.84 -48.37
N ALA A 159 -19.44 30.73 -48.13
CA ALA A 159 -19.39 29.54 -48.97
C ALA A 159 -19.89 29.81 -50.40
N LEU A 160 -20.97 30.58 -50.55
CA LEU A 160 -21.46 31.04 -51.86
C LEU A 160 -20.42 31.90 -52.59
N GLY A 161 -19.72 32.77 -51.87
CA GLY A 161 -18.64 33.59 -52.43
C GLY A 161 -17.48 32.74 -52.94
N GLN A 162 -17.14 31.67 -52.20
CA GLN A 162 -16.11 30.71 -52.63
C GLN A 162 -16.56 29.90 -53.85
N ALA A 163 -17.81 29.44 -53.89
CA ALA A 163 -18.37 28.72 -55.04
C ALA A 163 -18.36 29.57 -56.33
N LEU A 164 -18.58 30.89 -56.21
CA LEU A 164 -18.48 31.81 -57.34
C LEU A 164 -17.04 31.93 -57.86
N LYS A 165 -16.05 32.05 -56.95
CA LYS A 165 -14.62 32.11 -57.32
C LYS A 165 -14.18 30.85 -58.07
N GLU A 166 -14.67 29.70 -57.65
CA GLU A 166 -14.42 28.40 -58.28
C GLU A 166 -15.25 28.15 -59.54
N LYS A 167 -16.08 29.11 -59.97
CA LYS A 167 -16.98 29.04 -61.13
C LYS A 167 -17.98 27.87 -61.08
N LYS A 168 -18.33 27.40 -59.88
CA LYS A 168 -19.35 26.34 -59.67
C LYS A 168 -20.77 26.87 -59.79
N ILE A 169 -20.97 28.18 -59.60
CA ILE A 169 -22.26 28.88 -59.71
C ILE A 169 -22.12 30.10 -60.63
N SER A 170 -23.22 30.50 -61.26
CA SER A 170 -23.24 31.73 -62.06
C SER A 170 -23.33 32.98 -61.18
N VAL A 171 -22.90 34.12 -61.72
CA VAL A 171 -22.99 35.42 -61.02
C VAL A 171 -24.45 35.77 -60.69
N GLN A 172 -25.39 35.46 -61.59
CA GLN A 172 -26.81 35.73 -61.39
C GLN A 172 -27.40 34.89 -60.25
N GLU A 173 -27.04 33.61 -60.17
CA GLU A 173 -27.46 32.73 -59.07
C GLU A 173 -26.86 33.18 -57.74
N TYR A 174 -25.57 33.53 -57.72
CA TYR A 174 -24.91 34.08 -56.54
C TYR A 174 -25.65 35.32 -55.99
N LEU A 175 -25.91 36.32 -56.84
CA LEU A 175 -26.58 37.55 -56.42
C LEU A 175 -28.01 37.32 -55.93
N ARG A 176 -28.74 36.36 -56.51
CA ARG A 176 -30.06 35.96 -56.03
C ARG A 176 -29.95 35.32 -54.64
N CYS A 177 -29.11 34.29 -54.49
CA CYS A 177 -28.96 33.55 -53.23
C CYS A 177 -28.46 34.45 -52.09
N VAL A 178 -27.44 35.29 -52.33
CA VAL A 178 -26.92 36.21 -51.31
C VAL A 178 -27.99 37.21 -50.87
N ARG A 179 -28.80 37.74 -51.79
CA ARG A 179 -29.90 38.64 -51.44
C ARG A 179 -30.92 37.95 -50.54
N ASP A 180 -31.29 36.72 -50.85
CA ASP A 180 -32.27 35.96 -50.07
C ASP A 180 -31.75 35.61 -48.68
N VAL A 181 -30.47 35.19 -48.56
CA VAL A 181 -29.82 34.93 -47.28
C VAL A 181 -29.66 36.22 -46.47
N SER A 182 -29.25 37.33 -47.09
CA SER A 182 -29.12 38.63 -46.42
C SER A 182 -30.46 39.15 -45.89
N ARG A 183 -31.56 38.90 -46.61
CA ARG A 183 -32.90 39.23 -46.13
C ARG A 183 -33.27 38.43 -44.89
N LYS A 184 -32.96 37.13 -44.84
CA LYS A 184 -33.17 36.29 -43.65
C LYS A 184 -32.30 36.75 -42.48
N GLN A 185 -31.03 37.04 -42.75
CA GLN A 185 -30.08 37.57 -41.78
C GLN A 185 -30.59 38.86 -41.11
N PHE A 186 -31.12 39.79 -41.90
CA PHE A 186 -31.74 41.01 -41.37
C PHE A 186 -32.88 40.70 -40.40
N ILE A 187 -33.75 39.72 -40.70
CA ILE A 187 -34.84 39.33 -39.81
C ILE A 187 -34.31 38.72 -38.51
N PHE A 188 -33.27 37.86 -38.57
CA PHE A 188 -32.66 37.30 -37.36
C PHE A 188 -32.05 38.38 -36.47
N ARG A 189 -31.28 39.32 -37.04
CA ARG A 189 -30.69 40.45 -36.31
C ARG A 189 -31.76 41.37 -35.70
N ALA A 190 -32.78 41.73 -36.48
CA ALA A 190 -33.87 42.58 -36.00
C ALA A 190 -34.68 41.90 -34.88
N THR A 191 -34.92 40.59 -34.99
CA THR A 191 -35.61 39.80 -33.96
C THR A 191 -34.76 39.70 -32.71
N MET A 192 -33.46 39.41 -32.84
CA MET A 192 -32.52 39.36 -31.72
C MET A 192 -32.46 40.68 -30.96
N GLN A 193 -32.40 41.84 -31.65
CA GLN A 193 -32.42 43.15 -31.00
C GLN A 193 -33.71 43.38 -30.19
N LYS A 194 -34.87 42.95 -30.71
CA LYS A 194 -36.14 43.04 -29.97
C LYS A 194 -36.15 42.12 -28.75
N CYS A 195 -35.67 40.88 -28.89
CA CYS A 195 -35.60 39.93 -27.78
C CYS A 195 -34.62 40.40 -26.69
N ARG A 196 -33.45 40.96 -27.05
CA ARG A 196 -32.48 41.50 -26.08
C ARG A 196 -33.05 42.68 -25.30
N LYS A 197 -33.76 43.60 -25.97
CA LYS A 197 -34.52 44.67 -25.31
C LYS A 197 -35.55 44.13 -24.32
N ALA A 198 -36.33 43.14 -24.74
CA ALA A 198 -37.36 42.53 -23.90
C ALA A 198 -36.79 41.78 -22.68
N ALA A 199 -35.59 41.20 -22.82
CA ALA A 199 -34.88 40.51 -21.75
C ALA A 199 -33.96 41.42 -20.91
N GLY A 200 -33.95 42.74 -21.16
CA GLY A 200 -33.12 43.69 -20.40
C GLY A 200 -31.61 43.58 -20.66
N LEU A 201 -31.20 42.94 -21.76
CA LEU A 201 -29.80 42.82 -22.16
C LEU A 201 -29.34 44.04 -22.97
N PRO A 202 -28.04 44.38 -22.93
CA PRO A 202 -27.49 45.45 -23.74
C PRO A 202 -27.68 45.15 -25.24
N ILE A 203 -27.97 46.19 -26.02
CA ILE A 203 -28.17 46.12 -27.47
C ILE A 203 -26.82 46.23 -28.18
#